data_AF-A0A0N4ZI40-F1
#
_entry.id   AF-A0A0N4ZI40-F1
#
_cell.length_a   1.000
_cell.length_b   1.000
_cell.length_c   1.000
_cell.angle_alpha   90.00
_cell.angle_beta   90.00
_cell.angle_gamma   90.00
#
_symmetry.space_group_name_H-M   'P 1'
#
loop_
_entity.id
_entity.type
_entity.pdbx_description
1 polymer ?
#
loop_
_entity_poly.entity_id
_entity_poly.type
_entity_poly.pdbx_seq_one_letter_code
_entity_poly.pdbx_strand_id
1 'polypeptide(L)'
;MNFLWGNITHTYKKTFDVSNDINEPSIKGKYGIKLAPNTDSIDIKKRSNDKDYDSDTKLRISKIMEDLNSLNLFTLLEGKYYDSVENDSLGFTDFKLINAYYCHKICKTKLECKNSGYADPRDCSKCKCPTFYEGTYCEDLKKFNENCTAPHTLNITNDTFIKLDDQGKKTCYTSIKAPEGKTVEIVLKQVSFKTLNEDENIRCLSNQSLEVRYYKDKGPMGALFCRTLSDRYFNSHGNIVDVRFSGAYSADTYSMEVRVSNKTYEKTVCDKQGFIKI
;
A
#
# COMPACT_ATOMS: atom_id res chain seq x y z
N MET A 1 23.93 24.24 43.89
CA MET A 1 24.87 23.20 43.41
C MET A 1 24.80 23.18 41.90
N ASN A 2 25.97 23.38 41.27
CA ASN A 2 26.22 23.33 39.83
C ASN A 2 26.15 21.91 39.27
N PHE A 3 26.20 21.87 37.92
CA PHE A 3 26.68 20.82 37.01
C PHE A 3 25.60 19.88 36.42
N LEU A 4 25.58 19.52 35.12
CA LEU A 4 26.46 19.80 33.97
C LEU A 4 25.70 19.61 32.66
N TRP A 5 26.05 20.44 31.69
CA TRP A 5 25.80 20.25 30.27
C TRP A 5 26.54 19.02 29.75
N GLY A 6 25.85 18.21 28.95
CA GLY A 6 26.45 17.14 28.15
C GLY A 6 25.97 17.24 26.71
N ASN A 7 26.68 18.04 25.90
CA ASN A 7 26.56 18.06 24.45
C ASN A 7 26.96 16.68 23.88
N ILE A 8 26.05 16.04 23.17
CA ILE A 8 26.41 15.05 22.15
C ILE A 8 25.80 15.51 20.83
N THR A 9 26.54 16.38 20.15
CA THR A 9 26.40 16.60 18.72
C THR A 9 26.91 15.35 17.99
N HIS A 10 26.04 14.41 17.68
CA HIS A 10 26.27 13.48 16.59
C HIS A 10 25.52 13.98 15.36
N THR A 11 26.16 14.89 14.62
CA THR A 11 25.83 15.18 13.23
C THR A 11 26.05 13.92 12.40
N TYR A 12 25.04 13.06 12.29
CA TYR A 12 24.95 12.14 11.16
C TYR A 12 24.33 12.89 9.99
N LYS A 13 25.16 13.69 9.30
CA LYS A 13 24.90 14.06 7.90
C LYS A 13 25.10 12.80 7.06
N LYS A 14 24.10 11.93 7.01
CA LYS A 14 23.95 11.02 5.88
C LYS A 14 23.05 11.72 4.87
N THR A 15 23.70 12.39 3.91
CA THR A 15 23.07 12.76 2.65
C THR A 15 22.55 11.49 1.98
N PHE A 16 21.30 11.53 1.53
CA PHE A 16 20.69 10.51 0.70
C PHE A 16 21.43 10.51 -0.64
N ASP A 17 22.37 9.60 -0.83
CA ASP A 17 23.10 9.43 -2.08
C ASP A 17 22.50 8.22 -2.81
N VAL A 18 21.53 8.50 -3.67
CA VAL A 18 20.76 7.51 -4.44
C VAL A 18 21.67 6.66 -5.34
N SER A 19 22.90 7.10 -5.62
CA SER A 19 23.83 6.39 -6.49
C SER A 19 24.51 5.18 -5.86
N ASN A 20 24.70 5.17 -4.53
CA ASN A 20 25.55 4.18 -3.85
C ASN A 20 24.79 3.05 -3.15
N ASP A 21 23.48 3.18 -2.92
CA ASP A 21 22.65 2.15 -2.25
C ASP A 21 21.90 1.21 -3.23
N ILE A 22 22.14 1.32 -4.55
CA ILE A 22 21.49 0.50 -5.62
C ILE A 22 21.99 -0.97 -5.65
N ASN A 23 22.89 -1.35 -4.74
CA ASN A 23 23.46 -2.71 -4.70
C ASN A 23 22.83 -3.64 -3.68
N GLU A 24 21.78 -3.21 -2.95
CA GLU A 24 20.98 -4.16 -2.18
C GLU A 24 19.98 -4.93 -3.09
N PRO A 25 19.94 -6.28 -3.05
CA PRO A 25 19.00 -7.10 -3.81
C PRO A 25 17.52 -6.81 -3.51
N SER A 26 17.23 -6.10 -2.40
CA SER A 26 15.90 -5.79 -1.89
C SER A 26 15.19 -4.66 -2.66
N ILE A 27 15.93 -3.79 -3.36
CA ILE A 27 15.38 -2.65 -4.12
C ILE A 27 15.20 -2.99 -5.60
N LYS A 28 16.02 -3.89 -6.16
CA LYS A 28 15.90 -4.30 -7.57
C LYS A 28 14.66 -5.16 -7.79
N GLY A 29 13.63 -4.58 -8.40
CA GLY A 29 12.60 -5.34 -9.13
C GLY A 29 11.24 -5.54 -8.43
N LYS A 30 10.94 -4.81 -7.35
CA LYS A 30 9.65 -5.00 -6.63
C LYS A 30 8.48 -4.10 -7.04
N TYR A 31 8.72 -3.04 -7.83
CA TYR A 31 7.67 -2.07 -8.19
C TYR A 31 7.59 -1.68 -9.68
N GLY A 32 8.36 -2.32 -10.57
CA GLY A 32 8.38 -1.93 -11.99
C GLY A 32 8.66 -0.44 -12.22
N ILE A 33 9.64 0.10 -11.48
CA ILE A 33 10.14 1.45 -11.66
C ILE A 33 11.33 1.37 -12.63
N LYS A 34 11.28 2.11 -13.73
CA LYS A 34 12.42 2.31 -14.63
C LYS A 34 12.99 3.70 -14.36
N LEU A 35 14.25 3.78 -13.93
CA LEU A 35 15.02 5.03 -14.04
C LEU A 35 15.25 5.29 -15.52
N ALA A 36 14.95 6.51 -15.99
CA ALA A 36 15.16 6.89 -17.38
C ALA A 36 16.64 6.72 -17.79
N PRO A 37 16.96 6.38 -19.06
CA PRO A 37 18.31 5.96 -19.45
C PRO A 37 19.40 7.03 -19.31
N ASN A 38 19.05 8.29 -19.02
CA ASN A 38 19.98 9.43 -18.96
C ASN A 38 19.68 10.35 -17.76
N THR A 39 19.80 9.85 -16.53
CA THR A 39 19.94 10.74 -15.37
C THR A 39 21.26 10.42 -14.67
N ASP A 40 22.34 10.96 -15.22
CA ASP A 40 23.55 11.16 -14.43
C ASP A 40 23.19 12.11 -13.28
N SER A 41 23.35 11.63 -12.04
CA SER A 41 23.42 12.41 -10.79
C SER A 41 22.47 13.62 -10.68
N ILE A 42 21.27 13.43 -10.12
CA ILE A 42 20.49 14.56 -9.57
C ILE A 42 21.20 15.04 -8.30
N ASP A 43 21.97 16.12 -8.43
CA ASP A 43 22.71 16.74 -7.34
C ASP A 43 21.76 17.59 -6.47
N ILE A 44 21.23 17.01 -5.39
CA ILE A 44 20.38 17.71 -4.39
C ILE A 44 21.28 18.58 -3.50
N LYS A 45 21.92 19.59 -4.11
CA LYS A 45 22.68 20.62 -3.41
C LYS A 45 22.28 22.00 -3.91
N LYS A 46 21.10 22.46 -3.50
CA LYS A 46 20.84 23.90 -3.44
C LYS A 46 19.78 24.22 -2.40
N ARG A 47 20.14 25.14 -1.50
CA ARG A 47 19.41 25.69 -0.33
C ARG A 47 19.57 24.93 0.98
N SER A 48 20.74 25.09 1.61
CA SER A 48 20.97 24.81 3.03
C SER A 48 21.24 26.08 3.87
N ASN A 49 20.81 27.26 3.40
CA ASN A 49 21.10 28.54 4.06
C ASN A 49 19.84 29.33 4.38
N ASP A 50 18.84 28.71 5.01
CA ASP A 50 17.82 29.48 5.73
C ASP A 50 17.72 28.99 7.17
N LYS A 51 17.74 29.94 8.10
CA LYS A 51 17.92 29.75 9.55
C LYS A 51 16.62 29.52 10.31
N ASP A 52 15.53 29.17 9.64
CA ASP A 52 14.26 28.82 10.30
C ASP A 52 14.10 27.31 10.35
N TYR A 53 14.80 26.73 11.33
CA TYR A 53 14.67 25.33 11.74
C TYR A 53 13.56 25.25 12.80
N ASP A 54 12.31 25.06 12.35
CA ASP A 54 11.18 24.80 13.25
C ASP A 54 10.28 23.65 12.72
N SER A 55 10.02 22.72 13.65
CA SER A 55 8.99 21.68 13.82
C SER A 55 8.20 21.01 12.68
N ASP A 56 8.42 21.26 11.38
CA ASP A 56 7.50 20.77 10.34
C ASP A 56 8.10 19.69 9.40
N THR A 57 8.62 18.60 9.99
CA THR A 57 8.97 17.37 9.23
C THR A 57 7.71 16.57 8.82
N LYS A 58 6.65 17.28 8.42
CA LYS A 58 5.53 16.74 7.63
C LYS A 58 5.75 16.90 6.13
N LEU A 59 6.82 17.55 5.71
CA LEU A 59 7.13 17.75 4.29
C LEU A 59 8.34 16.91 3.87
N ARG A 60 8.13 15.87 3.05
CA ARG A 60 9.07 15.52 1.97
C ARG A 60 8.59 14.47 0.99
N ILE A 61 7.74 13.51 1.36
CA ILE A 61 7.37 12.44 0.41
C ILE A 61 6.41 12.93 -0.69
N SER A 62 5.39 13.72 -0.36
CA SER A 62 4.47 14.30 -1.34
C SER A 62 5.19 15.20 -2.34
N LYS A 63 6.02 16.13 -1.84
CA LYS A 63 6.88 17.00 -2.66
C LYS A 63 7.85 16.20 -3.55
N ILE A 64 8.49 15.16 -2.99
CA ILE A 64 9.38 14.28 -3.75
C ILE A 64 8.58 13.51 -4.81
N MET A 65 7.38 13.03 -4.51
CA MET A 65 6.51 12.35 -5.49
C MET A 65 6.03 13.31 -6.59
N GLU A 66 5.68 14.55 -6.27
CA GLU A 66 5.35 15.61 -7.25
C GLU A 66 6.55 15.92 -8.16
N ASP A 67 7.73 16.13 -7.57
CA ASP A 67 8.96 16.41 -8.31
C ASP A 67 9.33 15.21 -9.20
N LEU A 68 9.21 13.98 -8.70
CA LEU A 68 9.48 12.74 -9.46
C LEU A 68 8.45 12.47 -10.57
N ASN A 69 7.18 12.83 -10.36
CA ASN A 69 6.13 12.75 -11.38
C ASN A 69 6.33 13.82 -12.46
N SER A 70 6.73 15.05 -12.09
CA SER A 70 7.04 16.13 -13.05
C SER A 70 8.23 15.80 -13.97
N LEU A 71 9.10 14.89 -13.51
CA LEU A 71 10.26 14.37 -14.23
C LEU A 71 9.97 13.08 -15.03
N ASN A 72 8.72 12.58 -15.05
CA ASN A 72 8.34 11.28 -15.66
C ASN A 72 9.18 10.08 -15.16
N LEU A 73 9.78 10.18 -13.96
CA LEU A 73 10.64 9.13 -13.40
C LEU A 73 9.85 7.92 -12.86
N PHE A 74 8.56 8.11 -12.62
CA PHE A 74 7.64 7.08 -12.14
C PHE A 74 6.37 7.14 -12.97
N THR A 75 5.93 5.99 -13.47
CA THR A 75 4.61 5.84 -14.10
C THR A 75 3.80 4.90 -13.23
N LEU A 76 2.59 5.29 -12.88
CA LEU A 76 1.61 4.39 -12.29
C LEU A 76 1.37 3.22 -13.25
N LEU A 77 1.91 2.06 -12.91
CA LEU A 77 1.77 0.86 -13.74
C LEU A 77 0.32 0.40 -13.86
N GLU A 78 -0.49 0.69 -12.85
CA GLU A 78 -1.91 0.39 -12.82
C GLU A 78 -2.70 1.62 -12.34
N GLY A 79 -3.49 2.22 -13.24
CA GLY A 79 -4.31 3.41 -12.93
C GLY A 79 -5.33 3.22 -11.79
N LYS A 80 -5.62 1.98 -11.38
CA LYS A 80 -6.51 1.66 -10.25
C LYS A 80 -5.97 2.10 -8.89
N TYR A 81 -4.65 2.34 -8.80
CA TYR A 81 -4.01 2.86 -7.59
C TYR A 81 -3.95 4.39 -7.56
N TYR A 82 -4.46 5.09 -8.57
CA TYR A 82 -4.40 6.55 -8.64
C TYR A 82 -4.93 7.21 -7.35
N ASP A 83 -6.09 6.75 -6.88
CA ASP A 83 -6.70 7.27 -5.65
C ASP A 83 -6.03 6.78 -4.35
N SER A 84 -5.01 5.91 -4.46
CA SER A 84 -4.22 5.39 -3.34
C SER A 84 -2.89 6.16 -3.12
N VAL A 85 -2.46 7.03 -4.04
CA VAL A 85 -1.07 7.56 -4.09
C VAL A 85 -0.82 8.77 -3.19
N GLU A 86 -1.85 9.46 -2.73
CA GLU A 86 -1.72 10.75 -2.01
C GLU A 86 -2.31 10.65 -0.60
N ASN A 87 -1.68 9.83 0.23
CA ASN A 87 -1.93 9.90 1.66
C ASN A 87 -0.77 10.69 2.27
N ASP A 88 -1.03 11.82 2.92
CA ASP A 88 -0.03 12.72 3.55
C ASP A 88 0.76 12.07 4.71
N SER A 89 0.76 10.74 4.80
CA SER A 89 1.40 9.95 5.84
C SER A 89 2.13 8.73 5.26
N LEU A 90 3.22 8.35 5.92
CA LEU A 90 3.98 7.14 5.63
C LEU A 90 3.07 5.91 5.69
N GLY A 91 3.08 5.10 4.64
CA GLY A 91 2.38 3.83 4.57
C GLY A 91 3.10 2.71 5.31
N PHE A 92 2.43 1.56 5.45
CA PHE A 92 3.01 0.37 6.08
C PHE A 92 4.33 -0.06 5.43
N THR A 93 4.40 -0.02 4.09
CA THR A 93 5.59 -0.37 3.32
C THR A 93 6.77 0.56 3.64
N ASP A 94 6.52 1.86 3.83
CA ASP A 94 7.57 2.81 4.16
C ASP A 94 8.14 2.54 5.54
N PHE A 95 7.27 2.29 6.54
CA PHE A 95 7.71 1.87 7.87
C PHE A 95 8.46 0.54 7.86
N LYS A 96 8.04 -0.41 7.02
CA LYS A 96 8.75 -1.68 6.84
C LYS A 96 10.15 -1.46 6.27
N LEU A 97 10.29 -0.56 5.29
CA LEU A 97 11.58 -0.20 4.69
C LEU A 97 12.48 0.48 5.72
N ILE A 98 11.96 1.48 6.43
CA ILE A 98 12.67 2.17 7.53
C ILE A 98 13.12 1.16 8.58
N ASN A 99 12.25 0.23 8.99
CA ASN A 99 12.59 -0.82 9.96
C ASN A 99 13.71 -1.73 9.45
N ALA A 100 13.68 -2.13 8.18
CA ALA A 100 14.75 -2.92 7.58
C ALA A 100 16.09 -2.17 7.59
N TYR A 101 16.11 -0.86 7.33
CA TYR A 101 17.36 -0.09 7.35
C TYR A 101 17.85 0.19 8.77
N TYR A 102 17.02 0.77 9.62
CA TYR A 102 17.44 1.33 10.91
C TYR A 102 17.30 0.35 12.08
N CYS A 103 16.39 -0.62 11.99
CA CYS A 103 15.99 -1.45 13.14
C CYS A 103 16.30 -2.94 12.97
N HIS A 104 16.96 -3.36 11.87
CA HIS A 104 17.20 -4.79 11.59
C HIS A 104 18.01 -5.54 12.65
N LYS A 105 18.76 -4.84 13.51
CA LYS A 105 19.56 -5.45 14.59
C LYS A 105 18.83 -5.57 15.93
N ILE A 106 17.65 -4.96 16.06
CA ILE A 106 16.92 -4.92 17.34
C ILE A 106 16.38 -6.30 17.67
N CYS A 107 15.64 -6.90 16.74
CA CYS A 107 15.14 -8.26 16.89
C CYS A 107 16.17 -9.27 16.39
N LYS A 108 16.80 -9.98 17.32
CA LYS A 108 17.81 -11.01 17.02
C LYS A 108 17.19 -12.27 16.41
N THR A 109 15.97 -12.59 16.82
CA THR A 109 15.23 -13.76 16.32
C THR A 109 14.37 -13.34 15.13
N LYS A 110 14.43 -14.14 14.06
CA LYS A 110 13.58 -13.95 12.90
C LYS A 110 12.21 -14.61 13.15
N LEU A 111 11.16 -13.79 13.19
CA LEU A 111 9.78 -14.28 13.21
C LEU A 111 9.29 -14.55 11.78
N GLU A 112 8.47 -15.60 11.62
CA GLU A 112 7.81 -15.92 10.34
C GLU A 112 6.53 -15.09 10.13
N CYS A 113 6.69 -13.79 9.92
CA CYS A 113 5.55 -12.91 9.66
C CYS A 113 4.88 -13.24 8.31
N LYS A 114 3.57 -13.49 8.33
CA LYS A 114 2.71 -13.71 7.17
C LYS A 114 2.24 -12.37 6.58
N ASN A 115 1.61 -12.43 5.41
CA ASN A 115 1.00 -11.28 4.73
C ASN A 115 1.92 -10.05 4.64
N SER A 116 3.21 -10.26 4.42
CA SER A 116 4.24 -9.20 4.35
C SER A 116 4.44 -8.39 5.64
N GLY A 117 4.08 -8.93 6.79
CA GLY A 117 4.49 -8.42 8.10
C GLY A 117 6.01 -8.39 8.29
N TYR A 118 6.45 -7.76 9.38
CA TYR A 118 7.85 -7.77 9.84
C TYR A 118 7.89 -7.77 11.37
N ALA A 119 8.98 -8.24 12.00
CA ALA A 119 9.08 -8.26 13.46
C ALA A 119 8.96 -6.83 14.02
N ASP A 120 8.10 -6.61 15.03
CA ASP A 120 7.94 -5.28 15.63
C ASP A 120 9.24 -4.96 16.42
N PRO A 121 9.99 -3.90 16.05
CA PRO A 121 11.24 -3.57 16.75
C PRO A 121 11.02 -3.16 18.20
N ARG A 122 9.79 -2.87 18.61
CA ARG A 122 9.43 -2.54 20.00
C ARG A 122 9.03 -3.78 20.80
N ASP A 123 8.72 -4.88 20.12
CA ASP A 123 8.28 -6.13 20.71
C ASP A 123 8.62 -7.29 19.77
N CYS A 124 9.82 -7.85 19.94
CA CYS A 124 10.35 -8.91 19.08
C CYS A 124 9.66 -10.27 19.27
N SER A 125 8.61 -10.35 20.09
CA SER A 125 7.77 -11.55 20.21
C SER A 125 6.62 -11.58 19.21
N LYS A 126 6.36 -10.48 18.49
CA LYS A 126 5.27 -10.37 17.52
C LYS A 126 5.66 -9.62 16.26
N CYS A 127 4.83 -9.77 15.24
CA CYS A 127 4.92 -9.05 13.99
C CYS A 127 4.13 -7.75 14.03
N LYS A 128 4.66 -6.71 13.38
CA LYS A 128 3.92 -5.55 12.94
C LYS A 128 3.19 -5.88 11.64
N CYS A 129 1.87 -5.76 11.66
CA CYS A 129 1.01 -6.20 10.56
C CYS A 129 0.57 -5.08 9.63
N PRO A 130 0.41 -5.37 8.31
CA PRO A 130 -0.27 -4.45 7.41
C PRO A 130 -1.73 -4.22 7.84
N THR A 131 -2.34 -3.15 7.34
CA THR A 131 -3.63 -2.62 7.80
C THR A 131 -4.78 -3.64 7.88
N PHE A 132 -4.79 -4.67 7.03
CA PHE A 132 -5.84 -5.68 6.95
C PHE A 132 -5.68 -6.84 7.94
N TYR A 133 -4.49 -7.03 8.51
CA TYR A 133 -4.16 -8.26 9.20
C TYR A 133 -3.85 -8.01 10.68
N GLU A 134 -4.05 -9.05 11.47
CA GLU A 134 -3.76 -9.12 12.89
C GLU A 134 -3.27 -10.52 13.27
N GLY A 135 -3.10 -10.78 14.56
CA GLY A 135 -2.44 -11.97 15.07
C GLY A 135 -0.95 -11.74 15.33
N THR A 136 -0.34 -12.66 16.06
CA THR A 136 1.07 -12.56 16.46
C THR A 136 2.00 -12.57 15.24
N TYR A 137 1.60 -13.25 14.18
CA TYR A 137 2.36 -13.42 12.95
C TYR A 137 1.66 -12.79 11.73
N CYS A 138 0.63 -11.96 11.92
CA CYS A 138 -0.18 -11.37 10.85
C CYS A 138 -0.93 -12.41 9.99
N GLU A 139 -1.31 -13.53 10.60
CA GLU A 139 -1.97 -14.67 10.00
C GLU A 139 -3.48 -14.47 9.80
N ASP A 140 -4.09 -13.61 10.62
CA ASP A 140 -5.53 -13.42 10.65
C ASP A 140 -5.93 -12.16 9.87
N LEU A 141 -7.05 -12.25 9.15
CA LEU A 141 -7.74 -11.07 8.65
C LEU A 141 -8.45 -10.40 9.83
N LYS A 142 -8.35 -9.07 9.92
CA LYS A 142 -9.00 -8.31 10.99
C LYS A 142 -10.49 -8.59 11.04
N LYS A 143 -10.98 -8.85 12.25
CA LYS A 143 -12.41 -9.00 12.50
C LYS A 143 -13.03 -7.65 12.87
N PHE A 144 -14.18 -7.35 12.28
CA PHE A 144 -15.03 -6.24 12.71
C PHE A 144 -16.48 -6.64 12.47
N ASN A 145 -17.27 -6.70 13.54
CA ASN A 145 -18.64 -7.21 13.52
C ASN A 145 -19.62 -6.09 13.85
N GLU A 146 -19.74 -5.12 12.96
CA GLU A 146 -21.02 -4.44 12.73
C GLU A 146 -21.72 -5.21 11.61
N ASN A 147 -23.06 -5.31 11.60
CA ASN A 147 -23.87 -6.11 10.67
C ASN A 147 -23.40 -6.06 9.18
N CYS A 148 -22.40 -6.87 8.82
CA CYS A 148 -21.84 -7.00 7.48
C CYS A 148 -22.63 -8.06 6.72
N THR A 149 -23.01 -7.75 5.49
CA THR A 149 -23.73 -8.66 4.59
C THR A 149 -22.74 -9.57 3.86
N ALA A 150 -21.60 -9.03 3.43
CA ALA A 150 -20.54 -9.84 2.85
C ALA A 150 -19.90 -10.76 3.92
N PRO A 151 -19.65 -12.05 3.60
CA PRO A 151 -19.04 -12.97 4.55
C PRO A 151 -17.60 -12.56 4.83
N HIS A 152 -17.10 -12.89 6.03
CA HIS A 152 -15.70 -12.65 6.39
C HIS A 152 -14.72 -13.48 5.56
N THR A 153 -15.14 -14.67 5.13
CA THR A 153 -14.39 -15.53 4.20
C THR A 153 -15.33 -16.08 3.14
N LEU A 154 -14.94 -15.94 1.87
CA LEU A 154 -15.64 -16.48 0.72
C LEU A 154 -14.70 -17.41 -0.05
N ASN A 155 -15.03 -18.70 -0.09
CA ASN A 155 -14.34 -19.64 -0.97
C ASN A 155 -15.11 -19.75 -2.29
N ILE A 156 -14.45 -19.43 -3.40
CA ILE A 156 -15.01 -19.56 -4.74
C ILE A 156 -14.34 -20.73 -5.45
N THR A 157 -15.12 -21.56 -6.16
CA THR A 157 -14.61 -22.81 -6.75
C THR A 157 -14.87 -22.93 -8.24
N ASN A 158 -15.76 -22.11 -8.81
CA ASN A 158 -16.15 -22.14 -10.22
C ASN A 158 -16.23 -20.71 -10.81
N ASP A 159 -16.61 -20.64 -12.08
CA ASP A 159 -16.73 -19.41 -12.88
C ASP A 159 -18.13 -18.77 -12.79
N THR A 160 -18.92 -19.11 -11.76
CA THR A 160 -20.18 -18.46 -11.46
C THR A 160 -19.93 -17.20 -10.63
N PHE A 161 -20.51 -16.07 -11.05
CA PHE A 161 -20.42 -14.83 -10.30
C PHE A 161 -21.15 -14.92 -8.96
N ILE A 162 -20.46 -14.52 -7.91
CA ILE A 162 -21.02 -14.32 -6.57
C ILE A 162 -21.02 -12.83 -6.28
N LYS A 163 -22.20 -12.31 -5.91
CA LYS A 163 -22.38 -10.91 -5.51
C LYS A 163 -21.92 -10.70 -4.07
N LEU A 164 -21.20 -9.60 -3.84
CA LEU A 164 -20.85 -9.09 -2.52
C LEU A 164 -21.24 -7.62 -2.48
N ASP A 165 -21.93 -7.22 -1.42
CA ASP A 165 -22.30 -5.84 -1.18
C ASP A 165 -22.37 -5.56 0.32
N ASP A 166 -22.08 -4.32 0.68
CA ASP A 166 -22.37 -3.76 1.98
C ASP A 166 -22.74 -2.30 1.82
N GLN A 167 -23.53 -1.82 2.78
CA GLN A 167 -23.94 -0.43 2.87
C GLN A 167 -23.91 0.03 4.32
N GLY A 168 -23.64 1.32 4.49
CA GLY A 168 -23.85 2.06 5.71
C GLY A 168 -22.57 2.41 6.44
N LYS A 169 -22.73 3.04 7.61
CA LYS A 169 -21.61 3.43 8.46
C LYS A 169 -21.10 2.20 9.21
N LYS A 170 -20.17 1.48 8.58
CA LYS A 170 -19.54 0.27 9.12
C LYS A 170 -18.22 -0.04 8.43
N THR A 171 -17.42 -0.89 9.08
CA THR A 171 -16.20 -1.44 8.48
C THR A 171 -16.33 -2.96 8.33
N CYS A 172 -16.20 -3.47 7.11
CA CYS A 172 -16.29 -4.90 6.83
C CYS A 172 -15.01 -5.39 6.17
N TYR A 173 -14.58 -6.62 6.53
CA TYR A 173 -13.42 -7.28 5.96
C TYR A 173 -13.83 -8.63 5.39
N THR A 174 -13.49 -8.88 4.13
CA THR A 174 -13.78 -10.13 3.42
C THR A 174 -12.53 -10.66 2.74
N SER A 175 -12.16 -11.92 3.02
CA SER A 175 -11.14 -12.66 2.26
C SER A 175 -11.81 -13.55 1.22
N ILE A 176 -11.53 -13.29 -0.06
CA ILE A 176 -12.02 -14.08 -1.18
C ILE A 176 -10.89 -15.02 -1.62
N LYS A 177 -11.16 -16.32 -1.62
CA LYS A 177 -10.17 -17.37 -1.87
C LYS A 177 -10.61 -18.25 -3.03
N ALA A 178 -9.83 -18.20 -4.11
CA ALA A 178 -9.89 -19.15 -5.22
C ALA A 178 -8.93 -20.33 -4.98
N PRO A 179 -9.08 -21.44 -5.73
CA PRO A 179 -8.13 -22.55 -5.68
C PRO A 179 -6.71 -22.09 -6.02
N GLU A 180 -5.72 -22.80 -5.49
CA GLU A 180 -4.31 -22.50 -5.77
C GLU A 180 -4.02 -22.55 -7.28
N GLY A 181 -3.17 -21.64 -7.75
CA GLY A 181 -2.87 -21.49 -9.17
C GLY A 181 -3.94 -20.77 -10.00
N LYS A 182 -5.10 -20.43 -9.43
CA LYS A 182 -6.13 -19.60 -10.07
C LYS A 182 -6.05 -18.13 -9.65
N THR A 183 -6.78 -17.29 -10.35
CA THR A 183 -7.00 -15.89 -9.98
C THR A 183 -8.49 -15.64 -9.74
N VAL A 184 -8.79 -14.45 -9.24
CA VAL A 184 -10.15 -13.97 -8.98
C VAL A 184 -10.44 -12.89 -10.00
N GLU A 185 -11.50 -13.08 -10.76
CA GLU A 185 -12.08 -12.04 -11.60
C GLU A 185 -12.99 -11.17 -10.74
N ILE A 186 -12.82 -9.85 -10.84
CA ILE A 186 -13.48 -8.85 -10.01
C ILE A 186 -14.21 -7.86 -10.92
N VAL A 187 -15.50 -7.68 -10.67
CA VAL A 187 -16.35 -6.68 -11.32
C VAL A 187 -16.92 -5.77 -10.24
N LEU A 188 -16.54 -4.50 -10.21
CA LEU A 188 -17.19 -3.50 -9.37
C LEU A 188 -18.40 -2.96 -10.15
N LYS A 189 -19.60 -3.36 -9.76
CA LYS A 189 -20.85 -2.91 -10.38
C LYS A 189 -21.21 -1.51 -9.93
N GLN A 190 -21.07 -1.26 -8.63
CA GLN A 190 -21.38 0.02 -8.03
C GLN A 190 -20.43 0.28 -6.87
N VAL A 191 -19.89 1.49 -6.81
CA VAL A 191 -19.25 2.05 -5.63
C VAL A 191 -19.84 3.44 -5.47
N SER A 192 -20.28 3.78 -4.26
CA SER A 192 -20.85 5.10 -3.97
C SER A 192 -20.49 5.50 -2.55
N PHE A 193 -19.55 6.43 -2.41
CA PHE A 193 -19.22 7.06 -1.13
C PHE A 193 -19.57 8.55 -1.18
N LYS A 194 -20.23 9.04 -0.12
CA LYS A 194 -20.58 10.45 0.02
C LYS A 194 -19.30 11.27 0.08
N THR A 195 -19.10 12.15 -0.88
CA THR A 195 -17.97 13.08 -0.85
C THR A 195 -18.43 14.36 -0.16
N LEU A 196 -17.70 14.80 0.87
CA LEU A 196 -18.04 16.03 1.60
C LEU A 196 -17.67 17.31 0.83
N ASN A 197 -16.77 17.20 -0.13
CA ASN A 197 -16.23 18.30 -0.92
C ASN A 197 -16.32 17.96 -2.40
N GLU A 198 -16.71 18.92 -3.23
CA GLU A 198 -16.84 18.75 -4.69
C GLU A 198 -15.50 18.87 -5.44
N ASP A 199 -14.38 19.03 -4.72
CA ASP A 199 -13.06 19.11 -5.34
C ASP A 199 -12.70 17.78 -6.01
N GLU A 200 -12.62 17.81 -7.34
CA GLU A 200 -12.27 16.67 -8.18
C GLU A 200 -10.89 16.08 -7.86
N ASN A 201 -10.02 16.83 -7.19
CA ASN A 201 -8.68 16.41 -6.79
C ASN A 201 -8.59 15.62 -5.47
N ILE A 202 -9.69 15.45 -4.72
CA ILE A 202 -9.65 14.72 -3.45
C ILE A 202 -9.48 13.21 -3.67
N ARG A 203 -8.40 12.65 -3.12
CA ARG A 203 -8.11 11.21 -3.14
C ARG A 203 -8.95 10.45 -2.13
N CYS A 204 -9.07 9.14 -2.32
CA CYS A 204 -9.88 8.31 -1.43
C CYS A 204 -9.26 8.24 -0.03
N LEU A 205 -10.06 8.54 0.99
CA LEU A 205 -9.67 8.34 2.37
C LEU A 205 -9.75 6.86 2.73
N SER A 206 -8.72 6.33 3.39
CA SER A 206 -8.67 4.92 3.79
C SER A 206 -9.82 4.50 4.72
N ASN A 207 -10.45 5.43 5.45
CA ASN A 207 -11.57 5.18 6.34
C ASN A 207 -12.94 5.49 5.71
N GLN A 208 -12.96 5.88 4.44
CA GLN A 208 -14.17 6.14 3.66
C GLN A 208 -13.98 5.67 2.20
N SER A 209 -13.78 4.37 2.03
CA SER A 209 -13.51 3.76 0.71
C SER A 209 -13.72 2.25 0.73
N LEU A 210 -13.75 1.69 -0.47
CA LEU A 210 -13.58 0.26 -0.73
C LEU A 210 -12.11 0.02 -1.09
N GLU A 211 -11.35 -0.64 -0.23
CA GLU A 211 -9.98 -1.07 -0.53
C GLU A 211 -9.97 -2.52 -1.02
N VAL A 212 -9.39 -2.76 -2.21
CA VAL A 212 -9.24 -4.11 -2.77
C VAL A 212 -7.76 -4.47 -2.89
N ARG A 213 -7.33 -5.50 -2.17
CA ARG A 213 -5.95 -6.04 -2.17
C ARG A 213 -5.84 -7.29 -3.02
N TYR A 214 -5.69 -7.09 -4.32
CA TYR A 214 -5.65 -8.15 -5.32
C TYR A 214 -4.23 -8.57 -5.75
N TYR A 215 -3.19 -7.96 -5.18
CA TYR A 215 -1.79 -8.34 -5.41
C TYR A 215 -1.39 -9.55 -4.56
N LYS A 216 -0.36 -10.30 -4.99
CA LYS A 216 0.22 -11.40 -4.19
C LYS A 216 0.91 -10.87 -2.93
N ASP A 217 1.66 -9.79 -3.05
CA ASP A 217 2.29 -9.09 -1.91
C ASP A 217 1.22 -8.27 -1.17
N LYS A 218 0.96 -8.62 0.09
CA LYS A 218 -0.08 -8.00 0.93
C LYS A 218 0.42 -6.81 1.76
N GLY A 219 1.69 -6.42 1.58
CA GLY A 219 2.32 -5.32 2.30
C GLY A 219 1.82 -3.94 1.85
N PRO A 220 1.85 -3.64 0.53
CA PRO A 220 1.34 -2.38 0.00
C PRO A 220 -0.13 -2.14 0.33
N MET A 221 -0.53 -0.87 0.31
CA MET A 221 -1.93 -0.49 0.32
C MET A 221 -2.62 -1.03 -0.95
N GLY A 222 -3.89 -1.44 -0.84
CA GLY A 222 -4.68 -1.86 -1.98
C GLY A 222 -5.13 -0.69 -2.86
N ALA A 223 -5.84 -1.03 -3.94
CA ALA A 223 -6.55 -0.02 -4.73
C ALA A 223 -7.75 0.50 -3.92
N LEU A 224 -7.82 1.81 -3.73
CA LEU A 224 -8.94 2.47 -3.08
C LEU A 224 -9.96 2.92 -4.12
N PHE A 225 -11.23 2.60 -3.89
CA PHE A 225 -12.36 3.05 -4.68
C PHE A 225 -13.30 3.85 -3.78
N CYS A 226 -13.60 5.08 -4.16
CA CYS A 226 -14.54 5.97 -3.48
C CYS A 226 -15.35 6.77 -4.51
N ARG A 227 -16.12 7.77 -4.07
CA ARG A 227 -17.05 8.54 -4.91
C ARG A 227 -18.03 7.60 -5.62
N THR A 228 -18.61 8.04 -6.73
CA THR A 228 -19.48 7.23 -7.58
C THR A 228 -18.68 6.62 -8.72
N LEU A 229 -18.61 5.30 -8.76
CA LEU A 229 -17.97 4.53 -9.82
C LEU A 229 -18.86 3.34 -10.20
N SER A 230 -18.87 2.99 -11.48
CA SER A 230 -19.49 1.76 -11.98
C SER A 230 -18.58 1.08 -13.00
N ASP A 231 -18.89 -0.18 -13.28
CA ASP A 231 -18.36 -0.96 -14.40
C ASP A 231 -16.83 -1.02 -14.47
N ARG A 232 -16.18 -1.27 -13.32
CA ARG A 232 -14.74 -1.55 -13.27
C ARG A 232 -14.49 -3.05 -13.29
N TYR A 233 -13.51 -3.46 -14.08
CA TYR A 233 -13.17 -4.86 -14.31
C TYR A 233 -11.67 -5.10 -14.17
N PHE A 234 -11.29 -6.12 -13.40
CA PHE A 234 -9.89 -6.56 -13.33
C PHE A 234 -9.75 -7.98 -12.78
N ASN A 235 -8.57 -8.58 -12.98
CA ASN A 235 -8.20 -9.86 -12.38
C ASN A 235 -7.16 -9.65 -11.29
N SER A 236 -7.19 -10.49 -10.27
CA SER A 236 -6.16 -10.51 -9.24
C SER A 236 -4.85 -11.11 -9.72
N HIS A 237 -3.75 -10.79 -9.03
CA HIS A 237 -2.44 -11.35 -9.32
C HIS A 237 -2.23 -12.74 -8.71
N GLY A 238 -3.06 -13.12 -7.74
CA GLY A 238 -3.03 -14.42 -7.07
C GLY A 238 -4.43 -14.90 -6.69
N ASN A 239 -4.51 -16.04 -6.00
CA ASN A 239 -5.77 -16.69 -5.66
C ASN A 239 -6.49 -16.08 -4.45
N ILE A 240 -5.87 -15.13 -3.74
CA ILE A 240 -6.45 -14.48 -2.56
C ILE A 240 -6.63 -12.98 -2.84
N VAL A 241 -7.84 -12.50 -2.63
CA VAL A 241 -8.21 -11.08 -2.67
C VAL A 241 -8.82 -10.71 -1.35
N ASP A 242 -8.24 -9.71 -0.67
CA ASP A 242 -8.81 -9.20 0.57
C ASP A 242 -9.46 -7.85 0.30
N VAL A 243 -10.69 -7.69 0.77
CA VAL A 243 -11.51 -6.50 0.57
C VAL A 243 -11.84 -5.88 1.91
N ARG A 244 -11.70 -4.56 2.01
CA ARG A 244 -12.19 -3.77 3.14
C ARG A 244 -13.16 -2.73 2.64
N PHE A 245 -14.38 -2.79 3.14
CA PHE A 245 -15.33 -1.69 3.05
C PHE A 245 -15.23 -0.84 4.31
N SER A 246 -15.16 0.47 4.17
CA SER A 246 -15.19 1.42 5.28
C SER A 246 -16.14 2.55 4.95
N GLY A 247 -17.38 2.47 5.42
CA GLY A 247 -18.40 3.50 5.24
C GLY A 247 -18.44 4.47 6.43
N ALA A 248 -18.50 5.76 6.13
CA ALA A 248 -18.66 6.84 7.12
C ALA A 248 -20.12 7.32 7.22
N TYR A 249 -20.92 7.10 6.18
CA TYR A 249 -22.32 7.51 6.08
C TYR A 249 -23.26 6.34 5.78
N SER A 250 -24.55 6.49 6.10
CA SER A 250 -25.59 5.49 5.82
C SER A 250 -25.79 5.20 4.32
N ALA A 251 -25.43 6.16 3.46
CA ALA A 251 -25.51 6.04 2.00
C ALA A 251 -24.24 5.46 1.36
N ASP A 252 -23.15 5.30 2.12
CA ASP A 252 -21.92 4.72 1.58
C ASP A 252 -22.15 3.23 1.27
N THR A 253 -21.81 2.79 0.07
CA THR A 253 -22.14 1.45 -0.41
C THR A 253 -21.19 0.96 -1.49
N TYR A 254 -21.09 -0.35 -1.63
CA TYR A 254 -20.53 -0.99 -2.81
C TYR A 254 -21.34 -2.22 -3.21
N SER A 255 -21.25 -2.59 -4.49
CA SER A 255 -21.65 -3.87 -5.02
C SER A 255 -20.59 -4.36 -6.01
N MET A 256 -20.10 -5.57 -5.77
CA MET A 256 -19.15 -6.24 -6.64
C MET A 256 -19.60 -7.67 -6.93
N GLU A 257 -19.10 -8.22 -8.02
CA GLU A 257 -19.24 -9.63 -8.37
C GLU A 257 -17.85 -10.24 -8.53
N VAL A 258 -17.69 -11.47 -8.04
CA VAL A 258 -16.42 -12.21 -8.11
C VAL A 258 -16.62 -13.64 -8.55
N ARG A 259 -15.64 -14.19 -9.25
CA ARG A 259 -15.60 -15.61 -9.63
C ARG A 259 -14.17 -16.10 -9.86
N VAL A 260 -14.00 -17.42 -9.96
CA VAL A 260 -12.71 -17.99 -10.35
C VAL A 260 -12.39 -17.61 -11.78
N SER A 261 -11.14 -17.25 -12.02
CA SER A 261 -10.58 -16.97 -13.34
C SER A 261 -9.40 -17.88 -13.64
N ASN A 262 -9.34 -18.33 -14.89
CA ASN A 262 -8.21 -19.08 -15.42
C ASN A 262 -7.10 -18.18 -15.95
N LYS A 263 -7.29 -16.84 -15.95
CA LYS A 263 -6.27 -15.90 -16.41
C LYS A 263 -5.11 -15.90 -15.43
N THR A 264 -3.91 -16.16 -15.92
CA THR A 264 -2.68 -15.95 -15.16
C THR A 264 -2.31 -14.48 -15.21
N TYR A 265 -1.87 -13.94 -14.07
CA TYR A 265 -1.26 -12.61 -14.07
C TYR A 265 0.19 -12.71 -14.52
N GLU A 266 0.47 -12.10 -15.66
CA GLU A 266 1.82 -11.87 -16.21
C GLU A 266 2.41 -10.63 -15.57
N LYS A 267 3.53 -10.80 -14.86
CA LYS A 267 4.19 -9.68 -14.18
C LYS A 267 4.89 -8.84 -15.26
N THR A 268 4.47 -7.60 -15.42
CA THR A 268 5.26 -6.67 -16.23
C THR A 268 6.54 -6.36 -15.47
N VAL A 269 7.68 -6.77 -16.03
CA VAL A 269 9.01 -6.51 -15.44
C VAL A 269 9.63 -5.33 -16.16
N CYS A 270 10.14 -4.38 -15.38
CA CYS A 270 11.00 -3.33 -15.93
C CYS A 270 12.42 -3.89 -16.06
N ASP A 271 12.89 -4.00 -17.30
CA ASP A 271 14.29 -4.20 -17.62
C ASP A 271 14.89 -2.88 -18.19
N LYS A 272 16.22 -2.79 -18.23
CA LYS A 272 17.00 -1.67 -18.78
C LYS A 272 16.52 -1.26 -20.19
N GLN A 273 15.94 -2.19 -20.96
CA GLN A 273 15.46 -1.97 -22.32
C GLN A 273 14.01 -1.44 -22.42
N GLY A 274 13.19 -1.50 -21.35
CA GLY A 274 11.77 -1.11 -21.41
C GLY A 274 10.85 -2.10 -20.68
N PHE A 275 9.53 -1.89 -20.82
CA PHE A 275 8.52 -2.80 -20.27
C PHE A 275 8.51 -4.11 -21.07
N ILE A 276 8.79 -5.24 -20.42
CA ILE A 276 8.65 -6.57 -21.00
C ILE A 276 7.48 -7.25 -20.29
N LYS A 277 6.46 -7.68 -21.05
CA LYS A 277 5.43 -8.59 -20.55
C LYS A 277 6.03 -9.99 -20.53
N ILE A 278 5.98 -10.67 -19.37
CA ILE A 278 6.48 -12.03 -19.18
C ILE A 278 5.40 -12.88 -18.52
#